data_AF-A0A7C6GDL6-F1
#
_entry.id   AF-A0A7C6GDL6-F1
#
_cell.length_a   1.000
_cell.length_b   1.000
_cell.length_c   1.000
_cell.angle_alpha   90.00
_cell.angle_beta   90.00
_cell.angle_gamma   90.00
#
_symmetry.space_group_name_H-M   'P 1'
#
loop_
_entity.id
_entity.type
_entity.pdbx_description
1 polymer ?
#
loop_
_entity_poly.entity_id
_entity_poly.type
_entity_poly.pdbx_seq_one_letter_code
_entity_poly.pdbx_strand_id
1 'polypeptide(L)'
;ELLVNKELFLSTLQKNIATVLNEENDNTTDDIDRKLEELQQQLLIQAKLKNDYEDVADEIYRLRELKQNALVENAEREGKRQRIAEMTDFLYEQSCELEEYDEQLVRRLIEKVTVFEDKLIIGFKSGVEIYIKVKE
;
A
#
# COMPACT_ATOMS: atom_id res chain seq x y z
N GLU A 1 -19.93 3.33 -11.93
CA GLU A 1 -20.08 2.30 -10.87
C GLU A 1 -19.04 2.38 -9.76
N LEU A 2 -17.76 2.69 -10.02
CA LEU A 2 -16.70 2.73 -8.98
C LEU A 2 -16.90 3.75 -7.84
N LEU A 3 -17.62 4.85 -8.04
CA LEU A 3 -17.87 5.85 -6.98
C LEU A 3 -19.07 5.50 -6.07
N VAL A 4 -19.82 4.45 -6.38
CA VAL A 4 -21.04 4.07 -5.63
C VAL A 4 -20.70 3.07 -4.50
N ASN A 5 -19.57 2.37 -4.60
CA ASN A 5 -19.13 1.40 -3.61
C ASN A 5 -17.73 1.78 -3.08
N LYS A 6 -17.71 2.41 -1.89
CA LYS A 6 -16.49 2.85 -1.19
C LYS A 6 -15.50 1.69 -1.01
N GLU A 7 -15.98 0.51 -0.62
CA GLU A 7 -15.12 -0.66 -0.38
C GLU A 7 -14.41 -1.11 -1.66
N LEU A 8 -15.14 -1.17 -2.79
CA LEU A 8 -14.57 -1.56 -4.08
C LEU A 8 -13.53 -0.53 -4.58
N PHE A 9 -13.83 0.76 -4.41
CA PHE A 9 -12.91 1.84 -4.76
C PHE A 9 -11.62 1.79 -3.91
N LEU A 10 -11.76 1.68 -2.60
CA LEU A 10 -10.62 1.61 -1.68
C LEU A 10 -9.77 0.38 -1.93
N SER A 11 -10.39 -0.80 -2.12
CA SER A 11 -9.66 -2.03 -2.45
C SER A 11 -8.86 -1.89 -3.75
N THR A 12 -9.45 -1.27 -4.78
CA THR A 12 -8.77 -1.05 -6.06
C THR A 12 -7.62 -0.04 -5.93
N LEU A 13 -7.85 1.06 -5.20
CA LEU A 13 -6.85 2.10 -4.97
C LEU A 13 -5.66 1.55 -4.18
N GLN A 14 -5.90 0.79 -3.11
CA GLN A 14 -4.87 0.11 -2.32
C GLN A 14 -4.02 -0.81 -3.19
N LYS A 15 -4.66 -1.66 -4.00
CA LYS A 15 -3.95 -2.57 -4.90
C LYS A 15 -3.05 -1.83 -5.89
N ASN A 16 -3.54 -0.73 -6.47
CA ASN A 16 -2.76 0.08 -7.40
C ASN A 16 -1.56 0.73 -6.71
N ILE A 17 -1.76 1.25 -5.50
CA ILE A 17 -0.69 1.87 -4.70
C ILE A 17 0.38 0.84 -4.33
N ALA A 18 -0.02 -0.33 -3.82
CA ALA A 18 0.89 -1.44 -3.48
C ALA A 18 1.72 -1.91 -4.69
N THR A 19 1.06 -2.04 -5.85
CA THR A 19 1.71 -2.43 -7.12
C THR A 19 2.77 -1.42 -7.56
N VAL A 20 2.46 -0.11 -7.49
CA VAL A 20 3.42 0.95 -7.87
C VAL A 20 4.58 1.07 -6.88
N LEU A 21 4.35 0.73 -5.61
CA LEU A 21 5.33 0.91 -4.54
C LEU A 21 6.13 -0.38 -4.23
N ASN A 22 5.96 -1.45 -5.02
CA ASN A 22 6.71 -2.71 -4.94
C ASN A 22 6.71 -3.33 -3.53
N GLU A 23 5.57 -3.35 -2.84
CA GLU A 23 5.48 -3.84 -1.45
C GLU A 23 5.78 -5.33 -1.27
N GLU A 24 5.68 -6.16 -2.32
CA GLU A 24 5.76 -7.62 -2.19
C GLU A 24 7.18 -8.22 -2.06
N ASN A 25 8.25 -7.43 -2.21
CA ASN A 25 9.62 -7.97 -2.28
C ASN A 25 10.51 -7.47 -1.14
N ASP A 26 10.12 -7.70 0.12
CA ASP A 26 11.13 -7.72 1.16
C ASP A 26 12.05 -8.90 0.89
N ASN A 27 13.33 -8.58 0.67
CA ASN A 27 14.35 -9.61 0.56
C ASN A 27 14.47 -10.25 1.94
N THR A 28 13.93 -11.47 2.09
CA THR A 28 14.02 -12.21 3.35
C THR A 28 15.49 -12.53 3.63
N THR A 29 15.92 -12.34 4.87
CA THR A 29 17.30 -12.63 5.27
C THR A 29 17.45 -14.03 5.87
N ASP A 30 16.37 -14.79 6.01
CA ASP A 30 16.35 -16.10 6.68
C ASP A 30 17.30 -17.11 6.03
N ASP A 31 17.34 -17.15 4.70
CA ASP A 31 18.25 -18.02 3.96
C ASP A 31 19.72 -17.59 4.13
N ILE A 32 19.97 -16.27 4.20
CA ILE A 32 21.30 -15.73 4.47
C ILE A 32 21.74 -16.07 5.90
N ASP A 33 20.82 -15.99 6.86
CA ASP A 33 21.08 -16.28 8.27
C ASP A 33 21.40 -17.76 8.50
N ARG A 34 20.61 -18.65 7.91
CA ARG A 34 20.90 -20.09 7.93
C ARG A 34 22.27 -20.41 7.34
N LYS A 35 22.61 -19.82 6.19
CA LYS A 35 23.90 -20.07 5.54
C LYS A 35 25.07 -19.46 6.33
N LEU A 36 24.88 -18.29 6.96
CA LEU A 36 25.87 -17.69 7.86
C LEU A 36 26.13 -18.57 9.08
N GLU A 37 25.09 -19.18 9.67
CA GLU A 37 25.24 -20.09 10.81
C GLU A 37 26.03 -21.35 10.42
N GLU A 38 25.73 -21.96 9.27
CA GLU A 38 26.47 -23.10 8.73
C GLU A 38 27.95 -22.77 8.51
N LEU A 39 28.25 -21.65 7.85
CA LEU A 39 29.64 -21.25 7.57
C LEU A 39 30.41 -20.88 8.84
N GLN A 40 29.76 -20.28 9.83
CA GLN A 40 30.38 -20.00 11.12
C GLN A 40 30.76 -21.28 11.87
N GLN A 41 29.92 -22.32 11.82
CA GLN A 41 30.26 -23.63 12.38
C GLN A 41 31.40 -24.29 11.62
N GLN A 42 31.40 -24.23 10.28
CA GLN A 42 32.51 -24.74 9.46
C GLN A 42 33.83 -24.03 9.78
N LEU A 43 33.80 -22.70 9.95
CA LEU A 43 34.97 -21.91 10.31
C LEU A 43 35.57 -22.37 11.65
N LEU A 44 34.73 -22.61 12.67
CA LEU A 44 35.18 -23.13 13.97
C LEU A 44 35.86 -24.50 13.84
N ILE A 45 35.30 -25.39 13.01
CA ILE A 45 35.86 -26.72 12.78
C ILE A 45 37.22 -26.61 12.06
N GLN A 46 37.31 -25.81 11.00
CA GLN A 46 38.55 -25.67 10.24
C GLN A 46 39.66 -24.99 11.05
N ALA A 47 39.33 -23.96 11.83
CA ALA A 47 40.27 -23.33 12.76
C ALA A 47 40.80 -24.33 13.79
N LYS A 48 39.94 -25.20 14.34
CA LYS A 48 40.34 -26.27 15.26
C LYS A 48 41.26 -27.30 14.61
N LEU A 49 41.02 -27.61 13.33
CA LEU A 49 41.84 -28.53 12.54
C LEU A 49 43.13 -27.87 11.99
N LYS A 50 43.32 -26.56 12.20
CA LYS A 50 44.41 -25.75 11.59
C LYS A 50 44.44 -25.83 10.06
N ASN A 51 43.28 -26.02 9.44
CA ASN A 51 43.15 -25.95 8.00
C ASN A 51 43.10 -24.48 7.56
N ASP A 52 43.40 -24.24 6.29
CA ASP A 52 43.09 -22.97 5.65
C ASP A 52 41.58 -22.77 5.60
N TYR A 53 41.13 -21.56 5.93
CA TYR A 53 39.73 -21.20 6.07
C TYR A 53 39.39 -19.85 5.41
N GLU A 54 40.31 -19.30 4.61
CA GLU A 54 40.14 -17.97 3.97
C GLU A 54 38.86 -17.91 3.13
N ASP A 55 38.60 -18.94 2.31
CA ASP A 55 37.39 -19.04 1.48
C ASP A 55 36.09 -18.97 2.31
N VAL A 56 36.09 -19.58 3.50
CA VAL A 56 34.94 -19.58 4.42
C VAL A 56 34.76 -18.19 5.04
N ALA A 57 35.86 -17.52 5.38
CA ALA A 57 35.83 -16.17 5.93
C ALA A 57 35.31 -15.16 4.89
N ASP A 58 35.78 -15.25 3.64
CA ASP A 58 35.37 -14.38 2.54
C ASP A 58 33.87 -14.51 2.22
N GLU A 59 33.35 -15.74 2.15
CA GLU A 59 31.91 -15.94 1.93
C GLU A 59 31.07 -15.42 3.11
N ILE A 60 31.56 -15.52 4.37
CA ILE A 60 30.91 -14.91 5.54
C ILE A 60 30.85 -13.39 5.39
N TYR A 61 31.95 -12.74 4.98
CA TYR A 61 31.96 -11.29 4.77
C TYR A 61 30.98 -10.87 3.68
N ARG A 62 30.99 -11.57 2.55
CA ARG A 62 30.08 -11.33 1.43
C ARG A 62 28.61 -11.48 1.85
N LEU A 63 28.25 -12.54 2.57
CA LEU A 63 26.89 -12.76 3.03
C LEU A 63 26.43 -11.71 4.04
N ARG A 64 27.32 -11.22 4.91
CA ARG A 64 27.02 -10.10 5.82
C ARG A 64 26.74 -8.81 5.06
N GLU A 65 27.51 -8.51 4.02
CA GLU A 65 27.28 -7.34 3.17
C GLU A 65 25.94 -7.45 2.44
N LEU A 66 25.64 -8.62 1.86
CA LEU A 66 24.35 -8.87 1.22
C LEU A 66 23.18 -8.71 2.19
N LYS A 67 23.30 -9.25 3.41
CA LYS A 67 22.29 -9.08 4.47
C LYS A 67 22.08 -7.60 4.79
N GLN A 68 23.16 -6.86 4.97
CA GLN A 68 23.09 -5.44 5.32
C GLN A 68 22.39 -4.64 4.22
N ASN A 69 22.71 -4.90 2.95
CA ASN A 69 22.09 -4.23 1.81
C ASN A 69 20.59 -4.52 1.75
N ALA A 70 20.19 -5.78 1.94
CA ALA A 70 18.77 -6.15 2.00
C ALA A 70 18.02 -5.43 3.14
N LEU A 71 18.62 -5.33 4.32
CA LEU A 71 18.03 -4.62 5.46
C LEU A 71 17.89 -3.11 5.21
N VAL A 72 18.89 -2.48 4.58
CA VAL A 72 18.84 -1.06 4.22
C VAL A 72 17.73 -0.81 3.20
N GLU A 73 17.65 -1.62 2.14
CA GLU A 73 16.59 -1.50 1.14
C GLU A 73 15.19 -1.69 1.75
N ASN A 74 15.02 -2.68 2.64
CA ASN A 74 13.76 -2.90 3.35
C ASN A 74 13.41 -1.67 4.21
N ALA A 75 14.38 -1.11 4.95
CA ALA A 75 14.17 0.06 5.80
C ALA A 75 13.83 1.33 4.99
N GLU A 76 14.45 1.54 3.83
CA GLU A 76 14.12 2.65 2.92
C GLU A 76 12.68 2.56 2.38
N ARG A 77 12.17 1.33 2.22
CA ARG A 77 10.79 1.08 1.78
C ARG A 77 9.76 1.21 2.91
N GLU A 78 10.17 1.07 4.17
CA GLU A 78 9.28 1.07 5.32
C GLU A 78 8.45 2.36 5.45
N GLY A 79 9.08 3.52 5.24
CA GLY A 79 8.36 4.80 5.31
C GLY A 79 7.27 4.95 4.25
N LYS A 80 7.44 4.31 3.08
CA LYS A 80 6.39 4.29 2.04
C LYS A 80 5.22 3.42 2.47
N ARG A 81 5.49 2.24 3.02
CA ARG A 81 4.47 1.33 3.58
C ARG A 81 3.65 1.98 4.67
N GLN A 82 4.33 2.62 5.62
CA GLN A 82 3.66 3.35 6.70
C GLN A 82 2.71 4.41 6.14
N ARG A 83 3.14 5.19 5.15
CA ARG A 83 2.31 6.23 4.56
C ARG A 83 1.08 5.67 3.82
N ILE A 84 1.19 4.50 3.21
CA ILE A 84 0.07 3.82 2.54
C ILE A 84 -0.95 3.32 3.56
N ALA A 85 -0.48 2.77 4.68
CA ALA A 85 -1.34 2.37 5.80
C ALA A 85 -2.06 3.60 6.37
N GLU A 86 -1.35 4.69 6.64
CA GLU A 86 -1.94 5.94 7.12
C GLU A 86 -2.98 6.51 6.14
N MET A 87 -2.67 6.53 4.84
CA MET A 87 -3.62 6.99 3.82
C MET A 87 -4.84 6.07 3.69
N THR A 88 -4.64 4.76 3.86
CA THR A 88 -5.71 3.77 3.89
C THR A 88 -6.65 4.05 5.05
N ASP A 89 -6.10 4.12 6.26
CA ASP A 89 -6.88 4.31 7.49
C ASP A 89 -7.66 5.63 7.42
N PHE A 90 -6.99 6.70 7.00
CA PHE A 90 -7.63 8.00 6.78
C PHE A 90 -8.86 7.92 5.87
N LEU A 91 -8.76 7.21 4.73
CA LEU A 91 -9.87 7.05 3.79
C LEU A 91 -11.00 6.16 4.34
N TYR A 92 -10.67 5.15 5.15
CA TYR A 92 -11.68 4.32 5.82
C TYR A 92 -12.44 5.10 6.90
N GLU A 93 -11.73 5.92 7.69
CA GLU A 93 -12.32 6.76 8.75
C GLU A 93 -13.27 7.84 8.21
N GLN A 94 -13.13 8.26 6.95
CA GLN A 94 -14.06 9.26 6.38
C GLN A 94 -15.49 8.72 6.33
N SER A 95 -16.42 9.37 7.02
CA SER A 95 -17.85 9.08 6.86
C SER A 95 -18.32 9.42 5.44
N CYS A 96 -19.18 8.58 4.86
CA CYS A 96 -19.89 8.91 3.62
C CYS A 96 -21.20 9.66 3.90
N GLU A 97 -21.53 9.89 5.16
CA GLU A 97 -22.74 10.59 5.56
C GLU A 97 -22.48 12.10 5.51
N LEU A 98 -23.20 12.76 4.61
CA LEU A 98 -23.28 14.21 4.60
C LEU A 98 -24.29 14.62 5.67
N GLU A 99 -23.79 15.02 6.84
CA GLU A 99 -24.64 15.57 7.90
C GLU A 99 -25.18 16.96 7.54
N GLU A 100 -24.41 17.73 6.75
CA GLU A 100 -24.75 19.08 6.33
C GLU A 100 -24.53 19.31 4.83
N TYR A 101 -25.17 20.35 4.29
CA TYR A 101 -24.98 20.78 2.92
C TYR A 101 -23.57 21.36 2.72
N ASP A 102 -22.78 20.75 1.83
CA ASP A 102 -21.48 21.25 1.39
C ASP A 102 -21.59 21.87 -0.02
N GLU A 103 -21.49 23.20 -0.09
CA GLU A 103 -21.57 23.93 -1.36
C GLU A 103 -20.45 23.55 -2.34
N GLN A 104 -19.22 23.32 -1.84
CA GLN A 104 -18.10 22.96 -2.70
C GLN A 104 -18.31 21.57 -3.30
N LEU A 105 -18.80 20.62 -2.50
CA LEU A 105 -19.11 19.29 -2.96
C LEU A 105 -20.22 19.31 -4.02
N VAL A 106 -21.29 20.08 -3.78
CA VAL A 106 -22.40 20.22 -4.74
C VAL A 106 -21.92 20.84 -6.04
N ARG A 107 -21.11 21.92 -6.00
CA ARG A 107 -20.50 22.51 -7.20
C ARG A 107 -19.58 21.54 -7.93
N ARG A 108 -18.94 20.61 -7.22
CA ARG A 108 -18.04 19.61 -7.81
C ARG A 108 -18.80 18.49 -8.50
N LEU A 109 -19.94 18.07 -7.96
CA LEU A 109 -20.69 16.91 -8.45
C LEU A 109 -21.83 17.26 -9.41
N ILE A 110 -22.54 18.35 -9.15
CA ILE A 110 -23.77 18.72 -9.87
C ILE A 110 -23.43 19.64 -11.06
N GLU A 111 -23.99 19.30 -12.21
CA GLU A 111 -23.94 20.12 -13.42
C GLU A 111 -25.13 21.08 -13.48
N LYS A 112 -26.35 20.55 -13.29
CA LYS A 112 -27.59 21.34 -13.29
C LYS A 112 -28.70 20.63 -12.52
N VAL A 113 -29.68 21.41 -12.06
CA VAL A 113 -30.93 20.92 -11.50
C VAL A 113 -32.09 21.50 -12.30
N THR A 114 -32.95 20.65 -12.85
CA THR A 114 -34.15 21.06 -13.59
C THR A 114 -35.38 20.78 -12.73
N VAL A 115 -36.16 21.84 -12.47
CA VAL A 115 -37.36 21.79 -11.62
C VAL A 115 -38.61 21.72 -12.48
N PHE A 116 -39.49 20.77 -12.17
CA PHE A 116 -40.83 20.63 -12.74
C PHE A 116 -41.87 20.69 -11.62
N GLU A 117 -43.15 20.70 -11.99
CA GLU A 117 -44.27 20.78 -11.05
C GLU A 117 -44.34 19.56 -10.11
N ASP A 118 -44.08 18.35 -10.61
CA ASP A 118 -44.21 17.09 -9.86
C ASP A 118 -42.87 16.41 -9.55
N LYS A 119 -41.76 16.95 -10.04
CA LYS A 119 -40.45 16.29 -9.97
C LYS A 119 -39.25 17.22 -10.09
N LEU A 120 -38.10 16.70 -9.67
CA LEU A 120 -36.78 17.28 -9.83
C LEU A 120 -35.91 16.32 -10.65
N ILE A 121 -35.14 16.86 -11.59
CA ILE A 121 -34.10 16.13 -12.31
C ILE A 121 -32.74 16.73 -11.94
N ILE A 122 -31.88 15.93 -11.33
CA ILE A 122 -30.52 16.32 -10.93
C ILE A 122 -29.54 15.72 -11.94
N GLY A 123 -28.86 16.57 -12.70
CA GLY A 123 -27.80 16.17 -13.62
C GLY A 123 -26.43 16.29 -12.96
N PHE A 124 -25.71 15.18 -12.87
CA PHE A 124 -24.33 15.13 -12.38
C PHE A 124 -23.35 15.38 -13.51
N LYS A 125 -22.20 15.98 -13.20
CA LYS A 125 -21.09 16.16 -14.16
C LYS A 125 -20.52 14.84 -14.69
N SER A 126 -20.81 13.73 -14.02
CA SER A 126 -20.51 12.38 -14.51
C SER A 126 -21.41 11.91 -15.65
N GLY A 127 -22.45 12.68 -16.01
CA GLY A 127 -23.47 12.30 -16.98
C GLY A 127 -24.63 11.47 -16.39
N VAL A 128 -24.61 11.18 -15.09
CA VAL A 128 -25.71 10.49 -14.40
C VAL A 128 -26.86 11.46 -14.13
N GLU A 129 -28.09 11.03 -14.36
CA GLU A 129 -29.29 11.79 -14.01
C GLU A 129 -30.11 11.06 -12.93
N ILE A 130 -30.50 11.78 -11.89
CA ILE A 130 -31.36 11.27 -10.81
C ILE A 130 -32.71 11.98 -10.86
N TYR A 131 -33.77 11.18 -10.73
CA TYR A 131 -35.16 11.62 -10.76
C TYR A 131 -35.75 11.54 -9.35
N ILE A 132 -36.19 12.68 -8.82
CA ILE A 132 -36.84 12.75 -7.51
C ILE A 132 -38.28 13.20 -7.72
N LYS A 133 -39.25 12.39 -7.28
CA LYS A 133 -40.65 12.76 -7.28
C LYS A 133 -40.92 13.65 -6.06
N VAL A 134 -41.49 14.83 -6.28
CA VAL A 134 -41.96 15.67 -5.18
C VAL A 134 -43.31 15.10 -4.75
N LYS A 135 -43.40 14.58 -3.52
CA LYS A 135 -44.69 14.22 -2.92
C LYS A 135 -45.31 15.50 -2.38
N GLU A 136 -46.54 15.79 -2.79
CA GLU A 136 -47.45 16.70 -2.08
C GLU A 136 -47.86 16.13 -0.72
#